data_AF-A0A7Y8HTM8-F1
#
_entry.id   AF-A0A7Y8HTM8-F1
#
_cell.length_a   1.000
_cell.length_b   1.000
_cell.length_c   1.000
_cell.angle_alpha   90.00
_cell.angle_beta   90.00
_cell.angle_gamma   90.00
#
_symmetry.space_group_name_H-M   'P 1'
#
loop_
_entity.id
_entity.type
_entity.pdbx_description
1 polymer ?
#
loop_
_entity_poly.entity_id
_entity_poly.type
_entity_poly.pdbx_seq_one_letter_code
_entity_poly.pdbx_strand_id
1 'polypeptide(L)'
;MASKGLVAQTAREAPNVSMRESVIAPTLLPVCCLCSKIRDETGSTPDREHWVTPRTYRQTHGVQVANFPLTHTFCPRCFTKFMDTLRQFRGEIGSSP
;
A
#
# COMPACT_ATOMS: atom_id res chain seq x y z
N MET A 1 56.45 -25.80 -26.74
CA MET A 1 55.11 -26.19 -26.25
C MET A 1 54.84 -25.45 -24.94
N ALA A 2 53.77 -24.66 -24.95
CA ALA A 2 53.00 -24.00 -23.89
C ALA A 2 53.61 -23.73 -22.49
N SER A 3 53.77 -22.44 -22.21
CA SER A 3 53.94 -21.80 -20.90
C SER A 3 52.71 -22.01 -20.00
N LYS A 4 52.91 -22.45 -18.75
CA LYS A 4 51.86 -22.48 -17.72
C LYS A 4 51.61 -21.06 -17.22
N GLY A 5 50.54 -20.44 -17.69
CA GLY A 5 50.04 -19.16 -17.20
C GLY A 5 49.36 -19.32 -15.85
N LEU A 6 49.96 -18.71 -14.83
CA LEU A 6 49.32 -18.39 -13.56
C LEU A 6 48.42 -17.17 -13.84
N VAL A 7 47.10 -17.32 -13.76
CA VAL A 7 46.17 -16.18 -13.89
C VAL A 7 45.43 -16.01 -12.57
N ALA A 8 45.54 -14.79 -12.06
CA ALA A 8 45.10 -14.31 -10.78
C ALA A 8 43.59 -14.47 -10.57
N GLN A 9 43.21 -14.81 -9.34
CA GLN A 9 41.83 -14.76 -8.88
C GLN A 9 41.45 -13.30 -8.68
N THR A 10 40.69 -12.73 -9.61
CA THR A 10 40.00 -11.45 -9.40
C THR A 10 38.85 -11.68 -8.43
N ALA A 11 38.97 -11.15 -7.22
CA ALA A 11 37.90 -11.05 -6.25
C ALA A 11 36.71 -10.32 -6.90
N ARG A 12 35.55 -10.97 -6.94
CA ARG A 12 34.30 -10.30 -7.29
C ARG A 12 33.91 -9.45 -6.09
N GLU A 13 34.21 -8.17 -6.19
CA GLU A 13 33.70 -7.15 -5.28
C GLU A 13 32.18 -7.04 -5.52
N ALA A 14 31.40 -7.63 -4.62
CA ALA A 14 29.95 -7.49 -4.62
C ALA A 14 29.62 -6.00 -4.38
N PRO A 15 28.68 -5.40 -5.14
CA PRO A 15 28.26 -4.04 -4.88
C PRO A 15 27.75 -3.94 -3.44
N ASN A 16 28.40 -3.10 -2.64
CA ASN A 16 27.92 -2.69 -1.33
C ASN A 16 26.61 -1.92 -1.52
N VAL A 17 25.51 -2.65 -1.59
CA VAL A 17 24.17 -2.07 -1.51
C VAL A 17 23.98 -1.69 -0.05
N SER A 18 24.31 -0.44 0.25
CA SER A 18 23.92 0.25 1.48
C SER A 18 22.43 -0.02 1.72
N MET A 19 22.12 -0.88 2.70
CA MET A 19 20.76 -1.11 3.22
C MET A 19 20.27 0.17 3.89
N ARG A 20 19.86 1.13 3.06
CA ARG A 20 18.94 2.17 3.47
C ARG A 20 17.60 1.60 3.05
N GLU A 21 16.85 1.13 4.04
CA GLU A 21 15.43 0.77 3.92
C GLU A 21 14.80 1.75 2.92
N SER A 22 14.57 1.29 1.70
CA SER A 22 13.90 2.11 0.72
C SER A 22 12.48 2.18 1.23
N VAL A 23 12.11 3.28 1.87
CA VAL A 23 10.73 3.62 2.13
C VAL A 23 10.04 3.45 0.79
N ILE A 24 9.32 2.34 0.63
CA ILE A 24 8.56 2.06 -0.57
C ILE A 24 7.51 3.15 -0.56
N ALA A 25 7.77 4.28 -1.22
CA ALA A 25 6.76 5.27 -1.51
C ALA A 25 5.54 4.48 -2.01
N PRO A 26 4.34 4.65 -1.43
CA PRO A 26 3.23 3.75 -1.71
C PRO A 26 3.03 3.62 -3.21
N THR A 27 3.44 2.48 -3.78
CA THR A 27 3.37 2.26 -5.23
C THR A 27 1.91 2.14 -5.67
N LEU A 28 1.02 1.92 -4.71
CA LEU A 28 -0.42 1.80 -4.84
C LEU A 28 -1.09 2.60 -3.72
N LEU A 29 -2.15 3.35 -4.03
CA LEU A 29 -2.93 4.09 -3.03
C LEU A 29 -4.22 3.33 -2.70
N PRO A 30 -4.42 2.86 -1.46
CA PRO A 30 -5.69 2.26 -1.06
C PRO A 30 -6.79 3.33 -0.94
N VAL A 31 -7.89 3.14 -1.66
CA VAL A 31 -9.04 4.04 -1.68
C VAL A 31 -10.28 3.33 -1.17
N CYS A 32 -11.02 4.01 -0.28
CA CYS A 32 -12.27 3.50 0.24
C CYS A 32 -13.36 3.59 -0.84
N CYS A 33 -13.97 2.45 -1.19
CA CYS A 33 -15.02 2.36 -2.21
C CYS A 33 -16.26 3.20 -1.90
N LEU A 34 -16.53 3.51 -0.63
CA LEU A 34 -17.76 4.19 -0.23
C LEU A 34 -17.61 5.69 -0.01
N CYS A 35 -16.46 6.14 0.51
CA CYS A 35 -16.25 7.56 0.83
C CYS A 35 -15.07 8.19 0.10
N SER A 36 -14.41 7.44 -0.78
CA SER A 36 -13.30 7.90 -1.64
C SER A 36 -12.11 8.50 -0.88
N LYS A 37 -12.01 8.23 0.43
CA LYS A 37 -10.83 8.57 1.22
C LYS A 37 -9.68 7.63 0.89
N ILE A 38 -8.47 8.17 0.97
CA ILE A 38 -7.22 7.47 0.71
C ILE A 38 -6.60 7.09 2.05
N ARG A 39 -6.13 5.85 2.17
CA ARG A 39 -5.32 5.45 3.32
C ARG A 39 -3.92 6.00 3.13
N ASP A 40 -3.50 6.81 4.08
CA ASP A 40 -2.18 7.42 4.05
C ASP A 40 -1.20 6.56 4.86
N GLU A 41 -0.38 5.81 4.12
CA GLU A 41 0.59 4.85 4.65
C GLU A 41 2.03 5.43 4.66
N THR A 42 2.17 6.73 4.46
CA THR A 42 3.50 7.40 4.39
C THR A 42 4.16 7.62 5.75
N GLY A 43 3.42 7.41 6.85
CA GLY A 43 3.91 7.57 8.22
C GLY A 43 4.90 6.47 8.64
N SER A 44 5.67 6.74 9.71
CA SER A 44 6.63 5.78 10.28
C SER A 44 5.99 4.54 10.91
N THR A 45 4.68 4.56 11.13
CA THR A 45 3.89 3.42 11.54
C THR A 45 2.82 3.15 10.50
N PRO A 46 2.56 1.88 10.13
CA PRO A 46 1.43 1.49 9.29
C PRO A 46 0.14 1.64 10.08
N ASP A 47 -0.25 2.88 10.32
CA ASP A 47 -1.53 3.29 10.84
C ASP A 47 -2.60 2.96 9.79
N ARG A 48 -3.35 1.87 10.03
CA ARG A 48 -4.47 1.45 9.18
C ARG A 48 -5.73 2.33 9.35
N GLU A 49 -5.68 3.27 10.27
CA GLU A 49 -6.77 4.17 10.67
C GLU A 49 -6.65 5.56 10.04
N HIS A 50 -5.48 5.92 9.46
CA HIS A 50 -5.29 7.21 8.81
C HIS A 50 -5.89 7.26 7.41
N TRP A 51 -7.13 7.76 7.32
CA TRP A 51 -7.87 7.94 6.07
C TRP A 51 -8.16 9.41 5.80
N VAL A 52 -7.57 9.94 4.74
CA VAL A 52 -7.64 11.36 4.39
C VAL A 52 -8.39 11.58 3.07
N THR A 53 -8.85 12.81 2.83
CA THR A 53 -9.44 13.15 1.53
C THR A 53 -8.35 13.25 0.44
N PRO A 54 -8.67 13.07 -0.85
CA PRO A 54 -7.71 13.31 -1.93
C PRO A 54 -7.09 14.72 -1.91
N ARG A 55 -7.85 15.72 -1.45
CA ARG A 55 -7.36 17.10 -1.28
C ARG A 55 -6.33 17.18 -0.17
N THR A 56 -6.64 16.62 0.99
CA THR A 56 -5.71 16.58 2.14
C THR A 56 -4.44 15.81 1.77
N TYR A 57 -4.57 14.65 1.13
CA TYR A 57 -3.43 13.86 0.66
C TYR A 57 -2.51 14.68 -0.26
N ARG A 58 -3.08 15.41 -1.23
CA ARG A 58 -2.34 16.31 -2.11
C ARG A 58 -1.63 17.43 -1.34
N GLN A 59 -2.30 18.02 -0.35
CA GLN A 59 -1.74 19.10 0.47
C GLN A 59 -0.59 18.61 1.34
N THR A 60 -0.73 17.43 1.96
CA THR A 60 0.30 16.84 2.82
C THR A 60 1.52 16.39 2.03
N HIS A 61 1.31 15.72 0.89
CA HIS A 61 2.38 15.02 0.17
C HIS A 61 2.88 15.75 -1.08
N GLY A 62 2.21 16.84 -1.50
CA GLY A 62 2.59 17.58 -2.70
C GLY A 62 2.36 16.83 -4.02
N VAL A 63 1.62 15.72 -4.01
CA VAL A 63 1.41 14.85 -5.17
C VAL A 63 -0.05 14.81 -5.63
N GLN A 64 -0.26 14.62 -6.94
CA GLN A 64 -1.60 14.37 -7.47
C GLN A 64 -1.94 12.89 -7.37
N VAL A 65 -3.04 12.57 -6.67
CA VAL A 65 -3.56 11.20 -6.49
C VAL A 65 -3.75 10.48 -7.82
N ALA A 66 -4.14 11.19 -8.88
CA ALA A 66 -4.33 10.65 -10.23
C ALA A 66 -3.06 10.06 -10.86
N ASN A 67 -1.88 10.36 -10.31
CA ASN A 67 -0.60 9.85 -10.81
C ASN A 67 -0.24 8.48 -10.23
N PHE A 68 -1.05 7.93 -9.32
CA PHE A 68 -0.79 6.65 -8.67
C PHE A 68 -1.85 5.61 -9.05
N PRO A 69 -1.47 4.34 -9.23
CA PRO A 69 -2.45 3.28 -9.33
C PRO A 69 -3.22 3.16 -8.01
N LEU A 70 -4.54 2.99 -8.13
CA LEU A 70 -5.44 2.91 -6.98
C LEU A 70 -5.82 1.46 -6.71
N THR A 71 -5.88 1.08 -5.44
CA THR A 71 -6.49 -0.19 -5.02
C THR A 71 -7.78 0.10 -4.27
N HIS A 72 -8.82 -0.70 -4.54
CA HIS A 72 -10.14 -0.51 -3.96
C HIS A 72 -10.31 -1.35 -2.69
N THR A 73 -10.75 -0.72 -1.59
CA THR A 73 -10.94 -1.36 -0.28
C THR A 73 -11.97 -0.58 0.55
N PHE A 74 -12.13 -0.87 1.84
CA PHE A 74 -12.98 -0.11 2.76
C PHE A 74 -12.14 0.55 3.85
N CYS A 75 -12.49 1.80 4.20
CA CYS A 75 -12.04 2.36 5.48
C CYS A 75 -12.80 1.70 6.63
N PRO A 76 -12.23 1.65 7.86
CA PRO A 76 -12.85 0.97 8.99
C PRO A 76 -14.30 1.37 9.22
N ARG A 77 -14.59 2.68 9.18
CA ARG A 77 -15.95 3.21 9.35
C ARG A 77 -16.93 2.71 8.29
N CYS A 78 -16.50 2.64 7.04
CA CYS A 78 -17.32 2.18 5.93
C CYS A 78 -17.49 0.67 5.95
N PHE A 79 -16.45 -0.07 6.34
CA PHE A 79 -16.50 -1.51 6.51
C PHE A 79 -17.52 -1.90 7.60
N THR A 80 -17.46 -1.28 8.78
CA THR A 80 -18.43 -1.54 9.86
C THR A 80 -19.86 -1.31 9.39
N LYS A 81 -20.14 -0.15 8.77
CA LYS A 81 -21.46 0.15 8.22
C LYS A 81 -21.92 -0.90 7.20
N PHE A 82 -21.05 -1.27 6.27
CA PHE A 82 -21.35 -2.27 5.25
C PHE A 82 -21.69 -3.63 5.89
N MET A 83 -20.90 -4.07 6.87
CA MET A 83 -21.14 -5.32 7.58
C MET A 83 -22.43 -5.28 8.41
N ASP A 84 -22.75 -4.16 9.03
CA ASP A 84 -23.99 -3.99 9.80
C ASP A 84 -25.22 -4.05 8.87
N THR A 85 -25.15 -3.40 7.71
CA THR A 85 -26.19 -3.50 6.68
C THR A 85 -26.36 -4.96 6.21
N LEU A 86 -25.26 -5.68 5.94
CA LEU A 86 -25.34 -7.09 5.54
C LEU A 86 -25.97 -7.97 6.63
N ARG A 87 -25.71 -7.70 7.90
CA ARG A 87 -26.32 -8.43 9.02
C ARG A 87 -27.83 -8.20 9.11
N GLN A 88 -28.28 -6.97 8.87
CA GLN A 88 -29.71 -6.64 8.82
C GLN A 88 -30.41 -7.42 7.71
N PHE A 89 -29.87 -7.38 6.48
CA PHE A 89 -30.44 -8.12 5.35
C PHE A 89 -30.45 -9.64 5.55
N ARG A 90 -29.45 -10.21 6.22
CA ARG A 90 -29.43 -11.65 6.54
C ARG A 90 -30.59 -12.05 7.46
N GLY A 91 -31.00 -11.15 8.36
CA GLY A 91 -32.17 -11.37 9.23
C GLY A 91 -33.49 -11.36 8.46
N GLU A 92 -33.57 -10.62 7.36
CA GLU A 92 -34.78 -10.47 6.53
C GLU A 92 -35.01 -11.65 5.57
N ILE A 93 -33.94 -12.31 5.10
CA ILE A 93 -34.05 -13.45 4.19
C ILE A 93 -34.45 -14.75 4.93
N GLY A 94 -34.18 -14.82 6.24
CA GLY A 94 -34.55 -15.96 7.10
C GLY A 94 -35.97 -15.92 7.67
N SER A 95 -36.72 -14.84 7.42
CA SER A 95 -38.08 -14.62 7.90
C SER A 95 -39.07 -14.61 6.73
N SER A 96 -39.09 -15.69 5.94
CA SER A 96 -40.27 -16.03 5.13
C SER A 96 -41.20 -16.94 5.93
N PRO A 97 -42.53 -16.75 5.86
CA PRO A 97 -43.54 -17.51 6.59
C PRO A 97 -43.65 -18.97 6.14
#